data_AF-A0A969LD28-F1
#
_entry.id   AF-A0A969LD28-F1
#
_cell.length_a   1.000
_cell.length_b   1.000
_cell.length_c   1.000
_cell.angle_alpha   90.00
_cell.angle_beta   90.00
_cell.angle_gamma   90.00
#
_symmetry.space_group_name_H-M   'P 1'
#
loop_
_entity.id
_entity.type
_entity.pdbx_description
1 polymer ?
#
loop_
_entity_poly.entity_id
_entity_poly.type
_entity_poly.pdbx_seq_one_letter_code
_entity_poly.pdbx_strand_id
1 'polypeptide(L)'
;RGYLLSMANGDARVALNALENAVQAKPPTLGNKRLITIDDIRDALQSRATRYDKHGELHYNAISALHKSVRDSDPDASLYWLGRMLDGGEDPLYIARRVVRMAIEDIGLADPQALPLTIAAQQAVHFLGQPEGDLALAEAVVYISQAPKSNAVYRAYTAALKDVQHTRTDPVPLHLRHAPTTLMKELGYGHGYEYAHDLPEGRSDQPHLPPALQGRIYYEPTRRGFEVQIQERLAWREQQRNEPQQHADPHDDETQHESDALLLSAVDAQAVAGEESQDIPDDSLSMAHNTQHTRKSAKSKASCRNSNKRV
;
A
#
# COMPACT_ATOMS: atom_id res chain seq x y z
N ARG A 1 -14.93 48.35 -15.25
CA ARG A 1 -14.03 47.55 -16.12
C ARG A 1 -12.71 47.20 -15.46
N GLY A 2 -11.82 48.17 -15.17
CA GLY A 2 -10.51 47.90 -14.55
C GLY A 2 -10.59 47.09 -13.25
N TYR A 3 -11.51 47.46 -12.36
CA TYR A 3 -11.78 46.74 -11.10
C TYR A 3 -12.25 45.29 -11.30
N LEU A 4 -13.15 45.04 -12.24
CA LEU A 4 -13.64 43.69 -12.54
C LEU A 4 -12.52 42.80 -13.09
N LEU A 5 -11.67 43.36 -13.96
CA LEU A 5 -10.53 42.65 -14.55
C LEU A 5 -9.43 42.38 -13.51
N SER A 6 -9.17 43.32 -12.60
CA SER A 6 -8.20 43.10 -11.50
C SER A 6 -8.69 42.03 -10.53
N MET A 7 -9.98 42.04 -10.19
CA MET A 7 -10.57 41.04 -9.27
C MET A 7 -10.72 39.65 -9.90
N ALA A 8 -10.94 39.58 -11.21
CA ALA A 8 -11.02 38.31 -11.93
C ALA A 8 -9.65 37.71 -12.29
N ASN A 9 -8.55 38.46 -12.09
CA ASN A 9 -7.17 38.01 -12.31
C ASN A 9 -6.93 37.29 -13.67
N GLY A 10 -7.59 37.74 -14.73
CA GLY A 10 -7.48 37.16 -16.07
C GLY A 10 -8.42 35.99 -16.37
N ASP A 11 -9.20 35.51 -15.41
CA ASP A 11 -10.23 34.49 -15.64
C ASP A 11 -11.54 35.13 -16.15
N ALA A 12 -11.84 34.89 -17.43
CA ALA A 12 -13.04 35.41 -18.08
C ALA A 12 -14.35 34.86 -17.49
N ARG A 13 -14.34 33.64 -16.94
CA ARG A 13 -15.52 33.02 -16.32
C ARG A 13 -15.86 33.72 -15.02
N VAL A 14 -14.85 34.03 -14.20
CA VAL A 14 -15.03 34.77 -12.94
C VAL A 14 -15.56 36.18 -13.22
N ALA A 15 -15.00 36.87 -14.22
CA ALA A 15 -15.47 38.19 -14.62
C ALA A 15 -16.94 38.17 -15.10
N LEU A 16 -17.31 37.17 -15.89
CA LEU A 16 -18.67 37.05 -16.44
C LEU A 16 -19.69 36.72 -15.34
N ASN A 17 -19.37 35.78 -14.45
CA ASN A 17 -20.24 35.39 -13.34
C ASN A 17 -20.48 36.55 -12.37
N ALA A 18 -19.43 37.32 -12.05
CA ALA A 18 -19.57 38.51 -11.19
C ALA A 18 -20.45 39.58 -11.83
N LEU A 19 -20.32 39.78 -13.14
CA LEU A 19 -21.17 40.72 -13.89
C LEU A 19 -22.62 40.23 -13.97
N GLU A 20 -22.85 38.95 -14.23
CA GLU A 20 -24.18 38.35 -14.27
C GLU A 20 -24.89 38.47 -12.92
N ASN A 21 -24.21 38.16 -11.82
CA ASN A 21 -24.75 38.29 -10.47
C ASN A 21 -25.09 39.76 -10.14
N ALA A 22 -24.23 40.71 -10.49
CA ALA A 22 -24.52 42.14 -10.31
C ALA A 22 -25.73 42.59 -11.13
N VAL A 23 -25.88 42.06 -12.36
CA VAL A 23 -27.03 42.33 -13.22
C VAL A 23 -28.29 41.78 -12.58
N GLN A 24 -28.31 40.51 -12.15
CA GLN A 24 -29.50 39.88 -11.55
C GLN A 24 -29.94 40.55 -10.26
N ALA A 25 -28.99 40.91 -9.38
CA ALA A 25 -29.26 41.53 -8.09
C ALA A 25 -29.84 42.96 -8.21
N LYS A 26 -29.60 43.66 -9.33
CA LYS A 26 -30.04 45.04 -9.51
C LYS A 26 -31.37 45.13 -10.26
N PRO A 27 -32.44 45.67 -9.66
CA PRO A 27 -33.70 45.85 -10.37
C PRO A 27 -33.55 46.83 -11.55
N PRO A 28 -34.32 46.65 -12.64
CA PRO A 28 -34.28 47.57 -13.78
C PRO A 28 -34.80 48.96 -13.38
N THR A 29 -34.17 50.02 -13.91
CA THR A 29 -34.66 51.40 -13.76
C THR A 29 -35.65 51.76 -14.88
N LEU A 30 -36.24 52.95 -14.81
CA LEU A 30 -37.15 53.47 -15.83
C LEU A 30 -36.51 53.37 -17.22
N GLY A 31 -37.19 52.68 -18.15
CA GLY A 31 -36.65 52.39 -19.49
C GLY A 31 -35.91 51.04 -19.62
N ASN A 32 -36.07 50.12 -18.66
CA ASN A 32 -35.56 48.73 -18.70
C ASN A 32 -34.03 48.62 -18.83
N LYS A 33 -33.30 49.63 -18.34
CA LYS A 33 -31.84 49.63 -18.31
C LYS A 33 -31.35 49.32 -16.88
N ARG A 34 -30.19 48.68 -16.77
CA ARG A 34 -29.51 48.43 -15.48
C ARG A 34 -28.15 49.10 -15.54
N LEU A 35 -27.90 50.06 -14.65
CA LEU A 35 -26.59 50.69 -14.52
C LEU A 35 -25.78 49.95 -13.45
N ILE A 36 -24.78 49.20 -13.88
CA ILE A 36 -23.91 48.44 -12.97
C ILE A 36 -22.74 49.31 -12.53
N THR A 37 -22.65 49.57 -11.23
CA THR A 37 -21.58 50.35 -10.58
C THR A 37 -20.46 49.43 -10.11
N ILE A 38 -19.35 50.02 -9.67
CA ILE A 38 -18.25 49.28 -9.06
C ILE A 38 -18.70 48.64 -7.73
N ASP A 39 -19.58 49.29 -6.98
CA ASP A 39 -20.12 48.76 -5.73
C ASP A 39 -21.04 47.56 -5.98
N ASP A 40 -21.89 47.59 -7.02
CA ASP A 40 -22.70 46.43 -7.40
C ASP A 40 -21.83 45.21 -7.75
N ILE A 41 -20.70 45.44 -8.44
CA ILE A 41 -19.71 44.39 -8.74
C ILE A 41 -19.00 43.92 -7.46
N ARG A 42 -18.69 44.83 -6.53
CA ARG A 42 -18.10 44.50 -5.24
C ARG A 42 -19.04 43.62 -4.42
N ASP A 43 -20.32 43.97 -4.34
CA ASP A 43 -21.34 43.21 -3.61
C ASP A 43 -21.58 41.85 -4.27
N ALA A 44 -21.63 41.79 -5.60
CA ALA A 44 -21.75 40.55 -6.35
C ALA A 44 -20.54 39.61 -6.14
N LEU A 45 -19.32 40.16 -6.10
CA LEU A 45 -18.10 39.41 -5.78
C LEU A 45 -18.04 38.98 -4.31
N GLN A 46 -18.53 39.82 -3.39
CA GLN A 46 -18.61 39.52 -1.96
C GLN A 46 -19.62 38.40 -1.66
N SER A 47 -20.65 38.20 -2.48
CA SER A 47 -21.66 37.17 -2.25
C SER A 47 -21.13 35.73 -2.22
N ARG A 48 -19.97 35.46 -2.87
CA ARG A 48 -19.28 34.15 -2.91
C ARG A 48 -18.08 34.05 -1.97
N ALA A 49 -17.38 35.16 -1.71
CA ALA A 49 -16.13 35.17 -0.92
C ALA A 49 -16.32 35.52 0.57
N THR A 50 -17.42 36.19 0.95
CA THR A 50 -17.56 36.76 2.31
C THR A 50 -18.14 35.78 3.34
N ARG A 51 -18.64 34.60 2.92
CA ARG A 51 -19.20 33.59 3.87
C ARG A 51 -18.23 32.50 4.29
N TYR A 52 -17.11 32.34 3.59
CA TYR A 52 -16.09 31.38 3.95
C TYR A 52 -14.75 32.09 4.11
N ASP A 53 -14.42 32.36 5.37
CA ASP A 53 -13.12 32.94 5.70
C ASP A 53 -12.04 31.86 5.52
N LYS A 54 -11.45 31.83 4.32
CA LYS A 54 -10.34 30.92 3.96
C LYS A 54 -9.12 31.07 4.87
N HIS A 55 -9.02 32.17 5.63
CA HIS A 55 -7.95 32.43 6.58
C HIS A 55 -8.43 32.51 8.03
N GLY A 56 -9.71 32.26 8.28
CA GLY A 56 -10.33 32.42 9.58
C GLY A 56 -10.68 31.14 10.28
N GLU A 57 -11.45 31.31 11.35
CA GLU A 57 -11.92 30.24 12.22
C GLU A 57 -12.72 29.19 11.46
N LEU A 58 -13.52 29.61 10.47
CA LEU A 58 -14.41 28.71 9.72
C LEU A 58 -13.64 27.69 8.88
N HIS A 59 -12.50 28.07 8.29
CA HIS A 59 -11.63 27.14 7.55
C HIS A 59 -11.17 25.98 8.44
N TYR A 60 -10.60 26.30 9.60
CA TYR A 60 -10.09 25.31 10.55
C TYR A 60 -11.23 24.49 11.19
N ASN A 61 -12.35 25.13 11.51
CA ASN A 61 -13.50 24.46 12.10
C ASN A 61 -14.15 23.48 11.12
N ALA A 62 -14.32 23.88 9.85
CA ALA A 62 -14.94 23.02 8.84
C ALA A 62 -14.09 21.79 8.51
N ILE A 63 -12.77 21.96 8.32
CA ILE A 63 -11.90 20.80 8.06
C ILE A 63 -11.78 19.88 9.27
N SER A 64 -11.78 20.44 10.48
CA SER A 64 -11.78 19.71 11.75
C SER A 64 -13.08 18.90 11.91
N ALA A 65 -14.22 19.49 11.55
CA ALA A 65 -15.51 18.83 11.57
C ALA A 65 -15.58 17.70 10.54
N LEU A 66 -15.15 17.95 9.29
CA LEU A 66 -15.03 16.89 8.26
C LEU A 66 -14.18 15.71 8.75
N HIS A 67 -13.01 15.99 9.34
CA HIS A 67 -12.12 14.95 9.85
C HIS A 67 -12.77 14.11 10.94
N LYS A 68 -13.45 14.75 11.90
CA LYS A 68 -14.14 14.06 12.99
C LYS A 68 -15.32 13.24 12.47
N SER A 69 -16.13 13.80 11.56
CA SER A 69 -17.23 13.07 10.95
C SER A 69 -16.77 11.82 10.21
N VAL A 70 -15.65 11.89 9.47
CA VAL A 70 -15.05 10.72 8.83
C VAL A 70 -14.61 9.69 9.87
N ARG A 71 -13.88 10.14 10.90
CA ARG A 71 -13.37 9.28 11.98
C ARG A 71 -14.49 8.57 12.74
N ASP A 72 -15.57 9.28 13.00
CA ASP A 72 -16.76 8.80 13.72
C ASP A 72 -17.74 8.04 12.81
N SER A 73 -17.38 7.87 11.53
CA SER A 73 -18.12 7.08 10.53
C SER A 73 -19.50 7.63 10.18
N ASP A 74 -19.65 8.96 10.17
CA ASP A 74 -20.85 9.67 9.76
C ASP A 74 -20.70 10.20 8.33
N PRO A 75 -21.22 9.49 7.29
CA PRO A 75 -21.05 9.88 5.90
C PRO A 75 -21.86 11.13 5.55
N ASP A 76 -23.01 11.33 6.17
CA ASP A 76 -23.92 12.45 5.90
C ASP A 76 -23.30 13.77 6.39
N ALA A 77 -22.82 13.79 7.64
CA ALA A 77 -22.11 14.94 8.19
C ALA A 77 -20.80 15.19 7.43
N SER A 78 -20.10 14.14 7.02
CA SER A 78 -18.87 14.29 6.23
C SER A 78 -19.13 14.96 4.89
N LEU A 79 -20.17 14.53 4.16
CA LEU A 79 -20.58 15.17 2.90
C LEU A 79 -21.03 16.62 3.12
N TYR A 80 -21.76 16.91 4.19
CA TYR A 80 -22.18 18.26 4.51
C TYR A 80 -20.98 19.19 4.74
N TRP A 81 -19.99 18.77 5.55
CA TRP A 81 -18.80 19.58 5.80
C TRP A 81 -17.93 19.74 4.55
N LEU A 82 -17.77 18.68 3.76
CA LEU A 82 -17.09 18.75 2.47
C LEU A 82 -17.77 19.76 1.53
N GLY A 83 -19.08 19.65 1.35
CA GLY A 83 -19.86 20.54 0.49
C GLY A 83 -19.77 22.00 0.95
N ARG A 84 -19.84 22.25 2.27
CA ARG A 84 -19.68 23.59 2.84
C ARG A 84 -18.31 24.20 2.55
N MET A 85 -17.25 23.40 2.55
CA MET A 85 -15.90 23.85 2.21
C MET A 85 -15.77 24.16 0.72
N LEU A 86 -16.28 23.27 -0.15
CA LEU A 86 -16.23 23.44 -1.60
C LEU A 86 -17.08 24.64 -2.07
N ASP A 87 -18.30 24.79 -1.57
CA ASP A 87 -19.17 25.94 -1.85
C ASP A 87 -18.56 27.24 -1.31
N GLY A 88 -17.87 27.16 -0.16
CA GLY A 88 -17.06 28.24 0.41
C GLY A 88 -15.80 28.58 -0.41
N GLY A 89 -15.49 27.83 -1.46
CA GLY A 89 -14.35 28.06 -2.34
C GLY A 89 -13.01 27.66 -1.72
N GLU A 90 -13.00 26.77 -0.72
CA GLU A 90 -11.78 26.15 -0.23
C GLU A 90 -11.00 25.47 -1.38
N ASP A 91 -9.67 25.47 -1.32
CA ASP A 91 -8.85 24.77 -2.31
C ASP A 91 -9.16 23.26 -2.29
N PRO A 92 -9.69 22.66 -3.39
CA PRO A 92 -9.99 21.22 -3.42
C PRO A 92 -8.76 20.35 -3.16
N LEU A 93 -7.56 20.81 -3.55
CA LEU A 93 -6.32 20.07 -3.24
C LEU A 93 -5.95 20.17 -1.77
N TYR A 94 -6.33 21.24 -1.06
CA TYR A 94 -6.23 21.30 0.40
C TYR A 94 -7.11 20.24 1.05
N ILE A 95 -8.37 20.14 0.62
CA ILE A 95 -9.29 19.11 1.11
C ILE A 95 -8.74 17.72 0.79
N ALA A 96 -8.28 17.48 -0.44
CA ALA A 96 -7.70 16.20 -0.86
C ALA A 96 -6.54 15.76 0.03
N ARG A 97 -5.60 16.67 0.37
CA ARG A 97 -4.50 16.40 1.31
C ARG A 97 -5.01 15.92 2.67
N ARG A 98 -6.11 16.50 3.15
CA ARG A 98 -6.71 16.16 4.45
C ARG A 98 -7.48 14.84 4.39
N VAL A 99 -8.18 14.55 3.30
CA VAL A 99 -8.86 13.28 3.06
C VAL A 99 -7.84 12.12 2.98
N VAL A 100 -6.73 12.30 2.26
CA VAL A 100 -5.61 11.35 2.24
C VAL A 100 -5.04 11.14 3.65
N ARG A 101 -4.90 12.21 4.44
CA ARG A 101 -4.45 12.10 5.83
C ARG A 101 -5.41 11.26 6.68
N MET A 102 -6.73 11.44 6.53
CA MET A 102 -7.74 10.64 7.24
C MET A 102 -7.63 9.15 6.89
N ALA A 103 -7.43 8.82 5.60
CA ALA A 103 -7.21 7.43 5.17
C ALA A 103 -5.99 6.78 5.87
N ILE A 104 -4.90 7.51 6.04
CA ILE A 104 -3.69 7.00 6.69
C ILE A 104 -3.83 6.92 8.21
N GLU A 105 -4.46 7.93 8.83
CA GLU A 105 -4.51 8.09 10.29
C GLU A 105 -5.64 7.29 10.95
N ASP A 106 -6.83 7.31 10.35
CA ASP A 106 -8.06 6.80 10.97
C ASP A 106 -8.56 5.49 10.37
N ILE A 107 -8.18 5.16 9.13
CA ILE A 107 -8.52 3.89 8.48
C ILE A 107 -7.33 2.93 8.54
N GLY A 108 -6.15 3.40 8.11
CA GLY A 108 -4.89 2.67 8.24
C GLY A 108 -4.92 1.31 7.55
N LEU A 109 -4.41 0.28 8.22
CA LEU A 109 -4.38 -1.08 7.69
C LEU A 109 -5.69 -1.86 7.91
N ALA A 110 -6.70 -1.27 8.55
CA ALA A 110 -8.00 -1.91 8.64
C ALA A 110 -8.71 -1.94 7.28
N ASP A 111 -8.39 -1.01 6.38
CA ASP A 111 -8.67 -1.12 4.96
C ASP A 111 -7.52 -0.53 4.10
N PRO A 112 -6.64 -1.40 3.55
CA PRO A 112 -5.52 -0.97 2.72
C PRO A 112 -5.91 -0.27 1.40
N GLN A 113 -7.17 -0.35 0.96
CA GLN A 113 -7.63 0.32 -0.27
C GLN A 113 -7.93 1.81 -0.06
N ALA A 114 -8.11 2.27 1.19
CA ALA A 114 -8.45 3.66 1.47
C ALA A 114 -7.39 4.67 0.99
N LEU A 115 -6.10 4.36 1.17
CA LEU A 115 -5.04 5.26 0.68
C LEU A 115 -5.01 5.33 -0.86
N PRO A 116 -4.92 4.22 -1.61
CA PRO A 116 -5.01 4.25 -3.07
C PRO A 116 -6.24 5.00 -3.61
N LEU A 117 -7.42 4.76 -3.02
CA LEU A 117 -8.66 5.41 -3.44
C LEU A 117 -8.62 6.92 -3.22
N THR A 118 -8.16 7.38 -2.05
CA THR A 118 -8.05 8.83 -1.77
C THR A 118 -6.98 9.52 -2.63
N ILE A 119 -5.92 8.81 -3.01
CA ILE A 119 -4.94 9.30 -4.01
C ILE A 119 -5.58 9.39 -5.39
N ALA A 120 -6.35 8.40 -5.82
CA ALA A 120 -7.08 8.45 -7.09
C ALA A 120 -8.07 9.62 -7.13
N ALA A 121 -8.79 9.87 -6.04
CA ALA A 121 -9.66 11.05 -5.92
C ALA A 121 -8.89 12.36 -6.02
N GLN A 122 -7.73 12.47 -5.37
CA GLN A 122 -6.86 13.64 -5.52
C GLN A 122 -6.40 13.83 -6.97
N GLN A 123 -6.05 12.76 -7.68
CA GLN A 123 -5.68 12.82 -9.10
C GLN A 123 -6.86 13.23 -9.98
N ALA A 124 -8.06 12.73 -9.70
CA ALA A 124 -9.28 13.15 -10.39
C ALA A 124 -9.57 14.65 -10.18
N VAL A 125 -9.40 15.18 -8.97
CA VAL A 125 -9.48 16.62 -8.70
C VAL A 125 -8.48 17.41 -9.54
N HIS A 126 -7.24 16.95 -9.60
CA HIS A 126 -6.19 17.62 -10.37
C HIS A 126 -6.45 17.57 -11.88
N PHE A 127 -6.93 16.43 -12.38
CA PHE A 127 -7.14 16.18 -13.80
C PHE A 127 -8.41 16.83 -14.34
N LEU A 128 -9.53 16.73 -13.61
CA LEU A 128 -10.84 17.23 -14.04
C LEU A 128 -11.05 18.70 -13.67
N GLY A 129 -10.48 19.16 -12.55
CA GLY A 129 -10.80 20.47 -11.98
C GLY A 129 -12.22 20.52 -11.39
N GLN A 130 -12.66 21.71 -10.97
CA GLN A 130 -14.03 21.91 -10.45
C GLN A 130 -15.01 22.26 -11.57
N PRO A 131 -16.28 21.80 -11.49
CA PRO A 131 -16.88 21.02 -10.39
C PRO A 131 -16.73 19.49 -10.49
N GLU A 132 -16.30 18.93 -11.61
CA GLU A 132 -16.32 17.47 -11.83
C GLU A 132 -15.43 16.68 -10.84
N GLY A 133 -14.30 17.26 -10.44
CA GLY A 133 -13.40 16.70 -9.43
C GLY A 133 -13.98 16.70 -8.01
N ASP A 134 -14.96 17.54 -7.71
CA ASP A 134 -15.58 17.62 -6.38
C ASP A 134 -16.32 16.32 -6.05
N LEU A 135 -16.92 15.68 -7.06
CA LEU A 135 -17.61 14.40 -6.90
C LEU A 135 -16.63 13.28 -6.54
N ALA A 136 -15.39 13.32 -7.05
CA ALA A 136 -14.36 12.35 -6.68
C ALA A 136 -13.96 12.47 -5.19
N LEU A 137 -13.92 13.70 -4.64
CA LEU A 137 -13.72 13.89 -3.21
C LEU A 137 -14.91 13.40 -2.39
N ALA A 138 -16.15 13.64 -2.86
CA ALA A 138 -17.35 13.16 -2.20
C ALA A 138 -17.38 11.62 -2.13
N GLU A 139 -17.08 10.94 -3.24
CA GLU A 139 -16.96 9.47 -3.29
C GLU A 139 -15.92 8.97 -2.29
N ALA A 140 -14.73 9.58 -2.30
CA ALA A 140 -13.66 9.19 -1.39
C ALA A 140 -14.00 9.40 0.08
N VAL A 141 -14.64 10.52 0.43
CA VAL A 141 -15.08 10.83 1.79
C VAL A 141 -16.10 9.80 2.27
N VAL A 142 -17.12 9.48 1.46
CA VAL A 142 -18.12 8.46 1.83
C VAL A 142 -17.46 7.11 2.05
N TYR A 143 -16.56 6.71 1.16
CA TYR A 143 -15.81 5.46 1.27
C TYR A 143 -15.06 5.37 2.61
N ILE A 144 -14.22 6.36 2.94
CA ILE A 144 -13.42 6.31 4.16
C ILE A 144 -14.25 6.50 5.43
N SER A 145 -15.40 7.20 5.35
CA SER A 145 -16.37 7.27 6.45
C SER A 145 -16.95 5.90 6.77
N GLN A 146 -17.20 5.05 5.77
CA GLN A 146 -17.73 3.69 5.98
C GLN A 146 -16.65 2.61 6.17
N ALA A 147 -15.39 2.92 5.86
CA ALA A 147 -14.29 1.98 6.02
C ALA A 147 -14.06 1.57 7.50
N PRO A 148 -13.62 0.32 7.77
CA PRO A 148 -13.15 -0.10 9.09
C PRO A 148 -12.07 0.85 9.61
N LYS A 149 -12.23 1.35 10.84
CA LYS A 149 -11.30 2.32 11.43
C LYS A 149 -10.11 1.61 12.08
N SER A 150 -8.91 2.17 11.96
CA SER A 150 -7.75 1.82 12.78
C SER A 150 -6.71 2.92 12.80
N ASN A 151 -6.33 3.33 14.01
CA ASN A 151 -5.18 4.21 14.25
C ASN A 151 -3.96 3.42 14.77
N ALA A 152 -3.93 2.09 14.63
CA ALA A 152 -2.88 1.24 15.20
C ALA A 152 -1.50 1.59 14.64
N VAL A 153 -1.40 1.82 13.32
CA VAL A 153 -0.15 2.26 12.66
C VAL A 153 0.28 3.64 13.18
N TYR A 154 -0.65 4.58 13.30
CA TYR A 154 -0.36 5.92 13.82
C TYR A 154 0.21 5.87 15.25
N ARG A 155 -0.42 5.09 16.13
CA ARG A 155 0.05 4.87 17.51
C ARG A 155 1.42 4.18 17.53
N ALA A 156 1.60 3.14 16.74
CA ALA A 156 2.84 2.37 16.65
C ALA A 156 4.02 3.26 16.22
N TYR A 157 3.84 4.04 15.14
CA TYR A 157 4.87 4.94 14.64
C TYR A 157 5.20 6.05 15.64
N THR A 158 4.19 6.63 16.29
CA THR A 158 4.38 7.65 17.33
C THR A 158 5.19 7.10 18.51
N ALA A 159 4.90 5.86 18.94
CA ALA A 159 5.65 5.19 20.01
C ALA A 159 7.09 4.88 19.60
N ALA A 160 7.31 4.40 18.36
CA ALA A 160 8.65 4.16 17.83
C ALA A 160 9.48 5.46 17.77
N LEU A 161 8.91 6.56 17.28
CA LEU A 161 9.59 7.85 17.26
C LEU A 161 9.97 8.35 18.67
N LYS A 162 9.12 8.09 19.67
CA LYS A 162 9.42 8.44 21.06
C LYS A 162 10.61 7.64 21.59
N ASP A 163 10.68 6.34 21.32
CA ASP A 163 11.80 5.52 21.77
C ASP A 163 13.09 5.92 21.04
N VAL A 164 13.03 6.19 19.73
CA VAL A 164 14.16 6.68 18.92
C VAL A 164 14.76 7.98 19.47
N GLN A 165 13.97 8.87 20.07
CA GLN A 165 14.51 10.08 20.71
C GLN A 165 15.48 9.77 21.85
N HIS A 166 15.33 8.61 22.51
CA HIS A 166 16.14 8.18 23.64
C HIS A 166 17.20 7.14 23.24
N THR A 167 17.00 6.41 22.13
CA THR A 167 17.88 5.32 21.67
C THR A 167 18.64 5.64 20.38
N ARG A 168 18.65 6.91 19.93
CA ARG A 168 19.24 7.31 18.64
C ARG A 168 20.70 6.91 18.46
N THR A 169 21.45 6.79 19.56
CA THR A 169 22.87 6.41 19.57
C THR A 169 23.08 4.91 19.60
N ASP A 170 22.03 4.10 19.77
CA ASP A 170 22.16 2.66 19.80
C ASP A 170 22.61 2.16 18.43
N PRO A 171 23.64 1.29 18.39
CA PRO A 171 24.11 0.75 17.14
C PRO A 171 23.09 -0.19 16.51
N VAL A 172 23.04 -0.19 15.17
CA VAL A 172 22.39 -1.28 14.43
C VAL A 172 23.08 -2.61 14.80
N PRO A 173 22.31 -3.69 15.11
CA PRO A 173 22.87 -5.01 15.37
C PRO A 173 23.84 -5.47 14.26
N LEU A 174 24.96 -6.11 14.61
CA LEU A 174 26.04 -6.42 13.68
C LEU A 174 25.57 -7.25 12.48
N HIS A 175 24.72 -8.26 12.70
CA HIS A 175 24.16 -9.11 11.66
C HIS A 175 23.24 -8.37 10.69
N LEU A 176 22.70 -7.20 11.04
CA LEU A 176 21.88 -6.37 10.14
C LEU A 176 22.70 -5.31 9.40
N ARG A 177 23.99 -5.15 9.70
CA ARG A 177 24.83 -4.13 9.05
C ARG A 177 25.24 -4.56 7.66
N HIS A 178 25.23 -3.62 6.74
CA HIS A 178 25.82 -3.81 5.42
C HIS A 178 27.36 -3.88 5.49
N ALA A 179 27.97 -4.84 4.80
CA ALA A 179 29.41 -5.11 4.83
C ALA A 179 30.07 -5.07 3.43
N PRO A 180 30.16 -3.88 2.79
CA PRO A 180 30.66 -3.75 1.42
C PRO A 180 32.18 -3.90 1.29
N THR A 181 32.95 -3.64 2.36
CA THR A 181 34.42 -3.67 2.33
C THR A 181 34.95 -4.91 3.05
N THR A 182 36.17 -5.32 2.71
CA THR A 182 36.86 -6.44 3.39
C THR A 182 37.02 -6.17 4.88
N LEU A 183 37.45 -4.96 5.26
CA LEU A 183 37.60 -4.55 6.66
C LEU A 183 36.28 -4.69 7.43
N MET A 184 35.15 -4.30 6.85
CA MET A 184 33.85 -4.43 7.53
C MET A 184 33.46 -5.90 7.76
N LYS A 185 33.76 -6.79 6.81
CA LYS A 185 33.55 -8.24 6.97
C LYS A 185 34.45 -8.82 8.06
N GLU A 186 35.72 -8.42 8.09
CA GLU A 186 36.68 -8.79 9.15
C GLU A 186 36.21 -8.31 10.52
N LEU A 187 35.55 -7.15 10.59
CA LEU A 187 34.92 -6.61 11.80
C LEU A 187 33.56 -7.27 12.13
N GLY A 188 33.15 -8.31 11.40
CA GLY A 188 31.94 -9.10 11.67
C GLY A 188 30.63 -8.46 11.22
N TYR A 189 30.67 -7.47 10.32
CA TYR A 189 29.45 -6.84 9.82
C TYR A 189 28.70 -7.83 8.92
N GLY A 190 27.39 -7.97 9.14
CA GLY A 190 26.55 -8.93 8.42
C GLY A 190 26.80 -10.40 8.78
N HIS A 191 27.74 -10.69 9.68
CA HIS A 191 27.99 -12.05 10.12
C HIS A 191 26.79 -12.58 10.92
N GLY A 192 26.34 -13.80 10.60
CA GLY A 192 25.16 -14.40 11.23
C GLY A 192 23.81 -13.84 10.75
N TYR A 193 23.80 -13.07 9.65
CA TYR A 193 22.54 -12.68 9.03
C TYR A 193 21.80 -13.88 8.45
N GLU A 194 20.57 -14.08 8.88
CA GLU A 194 19.68 -15.08 8.31
C GLU A 194 18.87 -14.45 7.18
N TYR A 195 19.07 -14.94 5.95
CA TYR A 195 18.25 -14.52 4.82
C TYR A 195 16.95 -15.32 4.81
N ALA A 196 15.85 -14.66 5.21
CA ALA A 196 14.57 -15.32 5.46
C ALA A 196 14.05 -16.17 4.29
N HIS A 197 14.32 -15.79 3.04
CA HIS A 197 13.87 -16.53 1.85
C HIS A 197 14.57 -17.89 1.65
N ASP A 198 15.73 -18.10 2.27
CA ASP A 198 16.45 -19.38 2.23
C ASP A 198 16.00 -20.33 3.36
N LEU A 199 15.18 -19.85 4.30
CA LEU A 199 14.66 -20.65 5.40
C LEU A 199 13.34 -21.33 4.98
N PRO A 200 13.02 -22.54 5.50
CA PRO A 200 11.88 -23.35 5.05
C PRO A 200 10.53 -22.60 5.04
N GLU A 201 10.30 -21.76 6.05
CA GLU A 201 9.05 -21.00 6.22
C GLU A 201 9.12 -19.58 5.64
N GLY A 202 10.17 -19.23 4.90
CA GLY A 202 10.38 -17.87 4.39
C GLY A 202 10.53 -16.83 5.50
N ARG A 203 11.01 -17.23 6.68
CA ARG A 203 10.97 -16.47 7.93
C ARG A 203 12.20 -16.75 8.79
N SER A 204 12.76 -15.69 9.37
CA SER A 204 13.83 -15.76 10.38
C SER A 204 13.31 -15.26 11.74
N ASP A 205 13.82 -15.85 12.82
CA ASP A 205 13.59 -15.45 14.21
C ASP A 205 14.69 -14.54 14.77
N GLN A 206 15.66 -14.13 13.93
CA GLN A 206 16.75 -13.27 14.36
C GLN A 206 16.23 -11.94 14.95
N PRO A 207 16.85 -11.40 16.02
CA PRO A 207 16.43 -10.14 16.60
C PRO A 207 16.72 -8.98 15.62
N HIS A 208 15.73 -8.12 15.39
CA HIS A 208 15.88 -6.98 14.49
C HIS A 208 16.04 -5.62 15.20
N LEU A 209 15.56 -5.53 16.45
CA LEU A 209 15.71 -4.35 17.28
C LEU A 209 17.07 -4.32 17.97
N PRO A 210 17.61 -3.14 18.32
CA PRO A 210 18.77 -3.02 19.20
C PRO A 210 18.52 -3.76 20.52
N PRO A 211 19.58 -4.25 21.21
CA PRO A 211 19.43 -4.94 22.49
C PRO A 211 18.62 -4.19 23.54
N ALA A 212 18.74 -2.86 23.58
CA ALA A 212 17.98 -2.00 24.51
C ALA A 212 16.46 -2.01 24.27
N LEU A 213 16.02 -2.42 23.08
CA LEU A 213 14.61 -2.51 22.67
C LEU A 213 14.17 -3.95 22.44
N GLN A 214 14.92 -4.94 22.94
CA GLN A 214 14.56 -6.34 22.77
C GLN A 214 13.17 -6.62 23.38
N GLY A 215 12.32 -7.31 22.63
CA GLY A 215 10.94 -7.62 23.03
C GLY A 215 9.96 -6.44 22.93
N ARG A 216 10.40 -5.26 22.49
CA ARG A 216 9.51 -4.11 22.31
C ARG A 216 8.53 -4.36 21.16
N ILE A 217 7.24 -4.30 21.48
CA ILE A 217 6.14 -4.38 20.49
C ILE A 217 5.58 -2.97 20.29
N TYR A 218 5.56 -2.51 19.03
CA TYR A 218 4.98 -1.22 18.65
C TYR A 218 3.61 -1.36 18.00
N TYR A 219 3.47 -2.33 17.11
CA TYR A 219 2.29 -2.48 16.26
C TYR A 219 1.38 -3.56 16.82
N GLU A 220 0.23 -3.12 17.33
CA GLU A 220 -0.84 -3.96 17.85
C GLU A 220 -2.07 -3.78 16.96
N PRO A 221 -2.29 -4.68 15.98
CA PRO A 221 -3.42 -4.57 15.05
C PRO A 221 -4.75 -4.66 15.79
N THR A 222 -5.78 -3.99 15.25
CA THR A 222 -7.14 -4.09 15.77
C THR A 222 -7.89 -5.29 15.18
N ARG A 223 -9.06 -5.62 15.74
CA ARG A 223 -9.92 -6.71 15.25
C ARG A 223 -10.85 -6.29 14.12
N ARG A 224 -10.47 -5.29 13.33
CA ARG A 224 -11.35 -4.64 12.34
C ARG A 224 -10.76 -4.77 10.94
N GLY A 225 -11.62 -5.10 9.98
CA GLY A 225 -11.26 -5.20 8.57
C GLY A 225 -10.05 -6.10 8.33
N PHE A 226 -9.11 -5.65 7.50
CA PHE A 226 -7.94 -6.41 7.10
C PHE A 226 -6.93 -6.64 8.26
N GLU A 227 -7.00 -5.87 9.34
CA GLU A 227 -6.12 -6.06 10.50
C GLU A 227 -6.37 -7.38 11.23
N VAL A 228 -7.53 -8.02 11.06
CA VAL A 228 -7.78 -9.37 11.58
C VAL A 228 -6.79 -10.38 10.97
N GLN A 229 -6.59 -10.34 9.65
CA GLN A 229 -5.63 -11.21 8.96
C GLN A 229 -4.18 -10.87 9.32
N ILE A 230 -3.89 -9.61 9.61
CA ILE A 230 -2.58 -9.19 10.13
C ILE A 230 -2.37 -9.78 11.52
N GLN A 231 -3.37 -9.71 12.40
CA GLN A 231 -3.31 -10.25 13.75
C GLN A 231 -3.09 -11.77 13.74
N GLU A 232 -3.80 -12.50 12.90
CA GLU A 232 -3.61 -13.95 12.71
C GLU A 232 -2.18 -14.28 12.27
N ARG A 233 -1.64 -13.55 11.29
CA ARG A 233 -0.25 -13.74 10.83
C ARG A 233 0.77 -13.44 11.92
N LEU A 234 0.56 -12.41 12.73
CA LEU A 234 1.45 -12.10 13.86
C LEU A 234 1.37 -13.17 14.95
N ALA A 235 0.17 -13.67 15.27
CA ALA A 235 -0.03 -14.73 16.24
C ALA A 235 0.62 -16.04 15.79
N TRP A 236 0.48 -16.41 14.51
CA TRP A 236 1.16 -17.57 13.94
C TRP A 236 2.69 -17.44 14.06
N ARG A 237 3.26 -16.27 13.73
CA ARG A 237 4.72 -16.03 13.88
C ARG A 237 5.19 -16.17 15.33
N GLU A 238 4.39 -15.69 16.28
CA GLU A 238 4.67 -15.82 17.70
C GLU A 238 4.64 -17.29 18.17
N GLN A 239 3.67 -18.06 17.69
CA GLN A 239 3.58 -19.49 17.95
C GLN A 239 4.80 -20.24 17.42
N GLN A 240 5.17 -20.02 16.15
CA GLN A 240 6.35 -20.67 15.55
C GLN A 240 7.66 -20.32 16.27
N ARG A 241 7.79 -19.12 16.85
CA ARG A 241 8.97 -18.75 17.63
C ARG A 241 9.06 -19.50 18.96
N ASN A 242 7.92 -19.87 19.54
CA ASN A 242 7.83 -20.53 20.83
C ASN A 242 7.79 -22.07 20.73
N GLU A 243 7.60 -22.62 19.53
CA GLU A 243 7.75 -24.05 19.29
C GLU A 243 9.25 -24.43 19.39
N PRO A 244 9.59 -25.47 20.18
CA PRO A 244 10.96 -25.96 20.20
C PRO A 244 11.33 -26.44 18.80
N GLN A 245 12.36 -25.85 18.20
CA GLN A 245 12.96 -26.36 16.98
C GLN A 245 13.35 -27.83 17.23
N GLN A 246 12.55 -28.75 16.69
CA GLN A 246 12.96 -30.12 16.52
C GLN A 246 14.11 -30.08 15.52
N HIS A 247 15.34 -29.96 16.03
CA HIS A 247 16.52 -30.24 15.24
C HIS A 247 16.40 -31.68 14.77
N ALA A 248 15.98 -31.86 13.51
CA ALA A 248 16.35 -33.03 12.75
C ALA A 248 17.86 -32.93 12.55
N ASP A 249 18.61 -33.59 13.44
CA ASP A 249 20.03 -33.79 13.27
C ASP A 249 20.24 -34.60 11.96
N PRO A 250 20.93 -34.08 10.94
CA PRO A 250 21.14 -34.83 9.70
C PRO A 250 22.19 -35.94 9.85
N HIS A 251 22.73 -36.17 11.05
CA HIS A 251 23.82 -37.12 11.30
C HIS A 251 23.41 -38.27 12.23
N ASP A 252 22.37 -39.03 11.86
CA ASP A 252 22.07 -40.32 12.49
C ASP A 252 21.60 -41.37 11.46
N ASP A 253 22.11 -41.31 10.23
CA ASP A 253 21.80 -42.31 9.17
C ASP A 253 23.05 -43.08 8.67
N GLU A 254 24.10 -43.19 9.50
CA GLU A 254 25.27 -44.03 9.20
C GLU A 254 25.36 -45.34 10.02
N THR A 255 24.39 -45.64 10.90
CA THR A 255 24.41 -46.89 11.68
C THR A 255 23.44 -47.98 11.21
N GLN A 256 22.70 -47.78 10.12
CA GLN A 256 21.78 -48.81 9.59
C GLN A 256 22.31 -49.60 8.38
N HIS A 257 23.51 -49.30 7.86
CA HIS A 257 24.07 -50.01 6.71
C HIS A 257 25.04 -51.16 7.03
N GLU A 258 25.43 -51.38 8.29
CA GLU A 258 26.24 -52.56 8.66
C GLU A 258 25.40 -53.80 9.04
N SER A 259 24.12 -53.65 9.41
CA SER A 259 23.28 -54.79 9.82
C SER A 259 22.71 -55.60 8.66
N ASP A 260 22.55 -55.02 7.47
CA ASP A 260 21.97 -55.72 6.31
C ASP A 260 23.02 -56.46 5.45
N ALA A 261 24.30 -56.07 5.54
CA ALA A 261 25.39 -56.76 4.84
C ALA A 261 25.77 -58.11 5.48
N LEU A 262 25.46 -58.29 6.77
CA LEU A 262 25.73 -59.54 7.51
C LEU A 262 24.62 -60.59 7.38
N LEU A 263 23.41 -60.20 6.96
CA LEU A 263 22.29 -61.13 6.78
C LEU A 263 22.21 -61.73 5.36
N LEU A 264 22.80 -61.06 4.36
CA LEU A 264 22.77 -61.51 2.96
C LEU A 264 23.91 -62.49 2.59
N SER A 265 24.93 -62.64 3.43
CA SER A 265 26.04 -63.58 3.19
C SER A 265 25.84 -64.97 3.83
N ALA A 266 24.75 -65.17 4.58
CA ALA A 266 24.47 -66.42 5.31
C ALA A 266 23.46 -67.35 4.62
N VAL A 267 22.88 -66.97 3.47
CA VAL A 267 21.81 -67.75 2.81
C VAL A 267 22.28 -68.51 1.55
N ASP A 268 23.49 -68.25 1.04
CA ASP A 268 23.97 -68.81 -0.24
C ASP A 268 24.90 -70.03 -0.15
N ALA A 269 24.96 -70.73 0.99
CA ALA A 269 25.86 -71.87 1.18
C ALA A 269 25.18 -73.26 1.20
N GLN A 270 23.88 -73.38 0.88
CA GLN A 270 23.17 -74.67 0.96
C GLN A 270 22.04 -74.81 -0.07
N ALA A 271 22.38 -75.04 -1.34
CA ALA A 271 21.52 -75.77 -2.28
C ALA A 271 22.32 -76.20 -3.53
N VAL A 272 22.76 -77.47 -3.53
CA VAL A 272 23.25 -78.17 -4.73
C VAL A 272 22.36 -79.41 -4.93
N ALA A 273 22.02 -79.65 -6.21
CA ALA A 273 21.50 -80.87 -6.83
C ALA A 273 19.98 -80.93 -7.11
N GLY A 274 19.66 -81.03 -8.41
CA GLY A 274 18.37 -81.54 -8.90
C GLY A 274 17.88 -80.88 -10.19
N GLU A 275 18.48 -81.21 -11.34
CA GLU A 275 17.92 -80.93 -12.66
C GLU A 275 16.80 -81.93 -12.99
N GLU A 276 15.65 -81.45 -13.46
CA GLU A 276 14.83 -82.18 -14.42
C GLU A 276 14.02 -81.20 -15.30
N SER A 277 14.02 -81.51 -16.59
CA SER A 277 13.54 -80.75 -17.75
C SER A 277 12.06 -80.97 -18.07
N GLN A 278 11.37 -79.97 -18.68
CA GLN A 278 10.38 -80.19 -19.77
C GLN A 278 9.81 -78.87 -20.39
N ASP A 279 10.03 -78.72 -21.70
CA ASP A 279 9.18 -78.22 -22.82
C ASP A 279 8.32 -76.91 -22.78
N ILE A 280 8.75 -75.90 -23.59
CA ILE A 280 8.16 -75.31 -24.84
C ILE A 280 6.60 -75.28 -25.02
N PRO A 281 5.91 -74.28 -25.68
CA PRO A 281 6.38 -73.25 -26.64
C PRO A 281 5.85 -71.79 -26.52
N ASP A 282 6.56 -70.96 -27.29
CA ASP A 282 6.26 -69.76 -28.07
C ASP A 282 4.83 -69.62 -28.67
N ASP A 283 4.25 -68.41 -28.66
CA ASP A 283 3.46 -67.92 -29.81
C ASP A 283 3.31 -66.37 -29.87
N SER A 284 4.10 -65.81 -30.78
CA SER A 284 3.84 -64.81 -31.81
C SER A 284 2.61 -63.84 -31.82
N LEU A 285 2.92 -62.61 -32.30
CA LEU A 285 2.18 -61.77 -33.26
C LEU A 285 0.91 -60.97 -32.84
N SER A 286 1.02 -59.64 -32.88
CA SER A 286 0.58 -58.78 -34.03
C SER A 286 0.31 -57.33 -33.56
N MET A 287 0.94 -56.34 -34.21
CA MET A 287 0.34 -55.40 -35.19
C MET A 287 -0.67 -54.41 -34.54
N ALA A 288 -0.65 -53.10 -34.76
CA ALA A 288 0.12 -52.24 -35.65
C ALA A 288 -0.18 -50.75 -35.37
N HIS A 289 0.69 -49.92 -35.94
CA HIS A 289 0.42 -48.61 -36.57
C HIS A 289 0.05 -47.40 -35.68
N ASN A 290 0.90 -46.37 -35.58
CA ASN A 290 1.35 -45.34 -36.57
C ASN A 290 0.68 -44.00 -36.14
N THR A 291 1.22 -42.79 -36.22
CA THR A 291 2.43 -42.24 -36.84
C THR A 291 2.56 -40.80 -36.28
N GLN A 292 3.80 -40.34 -36.08
CA GLN A 292 4.35 -39.01 -36.47
C GLN A 292 3.48 -37.74 -36.25
N HIS A 293 3.97 -36.69 -35.58
CA HIS A 293 5.01 -35.83 -36.17
C HIS A 293 5.82 -35.02 -35.13
N THR A 294 7.13 -35.20 -35.23
CA THR A 294 8.26 -34.32 -34.92
C THR A 294 8.20 -33.00 -35.73
N ARG A 295 8.88 -31.86 -35.46
CA ARG A 295 10.05 -31.48 -34.65
C ARG A 295 10.29 -29.95 -34.76
N LYS A 296 10.86 -29.37 -33.70
CA LYS A 296 12.02 -28.42 -33.63
C LYS A 296 12.07 -27.06 -34.40
N SER A 297 12.25 -26.02 -33.57
CA SER A 297 13.43 -25.11 -33.45
C SER A 297 13.72 -24.02 -34.50
N ALA A 298 13.94 -22.79 -34.03
CA ALA A 298 15.14 -21.99 -34.34
C ALA A 298 15.32 -20.77 -33.40
N LYS A 299 16.57 -20.52 -33.02
CA LYS A 299 17.12 -19.34 -32.32
C LYS A 299 17.49 -18.24 -33.34
N SER A 300 17.48 -16.96 -32.93
CA SER A 300 18.36 -15.87 -33.43
C SER A 300 18.24 -14.63 -32.52
N LYS A 301 19.20 -14.33 -31.64
CA LYS A 301 20.35 -13.39 -31.76
C LYS A 301 20.04 -11.90 -32.07
N ALA A 302 20.44 -11.09 -31.07
CA ALA A 302 20.79 -9.67 -30.98
C ALA A 302 21.07 -8.84 -32.26
N SER A 303 20.70 -7.56 -32.19
CA SER A 303 21.53 -6.45 -32.71
C SER A 303 21.27 -5.14 -31.96
N CYS A 304 22.34 -4.59 -31.41
CA CYS A 304 22.52 -3.20 -31.00
C CYS A 304 22.67 -2.33 -32.26
N ARG A 305 22.09 -1.13 -32.31
CA ARG A 305 22.70 0.01 -33.04
C ARG A 305 22.14 1.36 -32.61
N ASN A 306 23.13 2.18 -32.30
CA ASN A 306 23.18 3.61 -32.02
C ASN A 306 22.78 4.44 -33.27
N SER A 307 22.07 5.55 -33.10
CA SER A 307 22.12 6.66 -34.07
C SER A 307 21.83 8.00 -33.40
N ASN A 308 22.79 8.89 -33.64
CA ASN A 308 23.00 10.23 -33.12
C ASN A 308 22.28 11.26 -34.01
N LYS A 309 21.93 12.41 -33.42
CA LYS A 309 22.03 13.80 -33.95
C LYS A 309 20.99 14.41 -34.94
N ARG A 310 20.66 15.68 -34.57
CA ARG A 310 20.18 16.87 -35.33
C ARG A 310 18.66 16.90 -35.60
N VAL A 311 17.93 18.00 -35.40
CA VAL A 311 18.20 19.46 -35.31
C VAL A 311 17.37 20.06 -34.17
#